data_AF-A7TBA1-F1
#
_entry.id   AF-A7TBA1-F1
#
_cell.length_a   1.000
_cell.length_b   1.000
_cell.length_c   1.000
_cell.angle_alpha   90.00
_cell.angle_beta   90.00
_cell.angle_gamma   90.00
#
_symmetry.space_group_name_H-M   'P 1'
#
loop_
_entity.id
_entity.type
_entity.pdbx_description
1 polymer ?
#
loop_
_entity_poly.entity_id
_entity_poly.type
_entity_poly.pdbx_seq_one_letter_code
_entity_poly.pdbx_strand_id
1 'polypeptide(L)' 'QAFQRLGIRPPRGILMYGPPGCSKTLIARALATESGLNFIAIKGPELFSKWVGESEKAVREVR' A
#
# COMPACT_ATOMS: atom_id res chain seq x y z
N GLN A 1 -14.19 -15.42 5.94
CA GLN A 1 -15.39 -15.82 6.72
C GLN A 1 -15.38 -15.33 8.18
N ALA A 2 -14.23 -15.18 8.87
CA ALA A 2 -14.18 -14.74 10.26
C ALA A 2 -14.84 -13.36 10.53
N PHE A 3 -14.51 -12.33 9.74
CA PHE A 3 -15.09 -10.99 9.89
C PHE A 3 -16.61 -10.94 9.66
N GLN A 4 -17.14 -11.77 8.75
CA GLN A 4 -18.59 -11.88 8.50
C GLN A 4 -19.34 -12.49 9.69
N ARG A 5 -18.78 -13.53 10.33
CA ARG A 5 -19.37 -14.16 11.52
C ARG A 5 -19.40 -13.23 12.72
N LEU A 6 -18.42 -12.33 12.82
CA LEU A 6 -18.29 -11.35 13.88
C LEU A 6 -19.09 -10.05 13.61
N GLY A 7 -19.76 -9.92 12.46
CA GLY A 7 -20.52 -8.71 12.11
C GLY A 7 -19.67 -7.45 11.93
N ILE A 8 -18.36 -7.58 11.80
CA ILE A 8 -17.41 -6.45 11.70
C ILE A 8 -16.93 -6.25 10.27
N ARG A 9 -16.75 -4.98 9.88
CA ARG A 9 -16.20 -4.62 8.58
C ARG A 9 -14.70 -4.89 8.57
N PRO A 10 -14.15 -5.59 7.55
CA PRO A 10 -12.71 -5.82 7.47
C PRO A 10 -11.97 -4.48 7.29
N PRO A 11 -10.77 -4.34 7.88
CA PRO A 11 -9.94 -3.16 7.70
C PRO A 11 -9.54 -3.00 6.22
N ARG A 12 -9.51 -1.75 5.75
CA ARG A 12 -9.22 -1.40 4.34
C ARG A 12 -7.74 -1.18 4.04
N GLY A 13 -6.90 -1.15 5.07
CA GLY A 13 -5.47 -0.91 4.93
C GLY A 13 -4.74 -1.07 6.26
N ILE A 14 -3.41 -1.15 6.19
CA ILE A 14 -2.50 -1.29 7.33
C ILE A 14 -1.41 -0.25 7.18
N LEU A 15 -1.07 0.45 8.26
CA LEU A 15 0.05 1.38 8.32
C LEU A 15 1.21 0.74 9.10
N MET A 16 2.36 0.57 8.45
CA MET A 16 3.59 0.10 9.09
C MET A 16 4.50 1.29 9.41
N TYR A 17 4.72 1.57 10.70
CA TYR A 17 5.58 2.67 11.16
C TYR A 17 6.62 2.20 12.19
N GLY A 18 7.66 3.00 12.42
CA GLY A 18 8.73 2.73 13.39
C GLY A 18 10.13 3.03 12.82
N PRO A 19 11.19 2.83 13.64
CA PRO A 19 12.56 3.16 13.27
C PRO A 19 13.07 2.39 12.03
N PRO A 20 14.12 2.90 11.36
CA PRO A 20 14.73 2.21 10.23
C PRO A 20 15.32 0.87 10.69
N GLY A 21 15.32 -0.14 9.81
CA GLY A 21 15.87 -1.46 10.10
C GLY A 21 14.89 -2.50 10.67
N CYS A 22 13.65 -2.13 11.00
CA CYS A 22 12.64 -3.08 11.50
C CYS A 22 11.89 -3.86 10.40
N SER A 23 12.53 -4.17 9.28
CA SER A 23 11.99 -5.02 8.18
C SER A 23 10.63 -4.66 7.57
N LYS A 24 10.11 -3.44 7.78
CA LYS A 24 8.78 -3.01 7.28
C LYS A 24 8.64 -3.12 5.77
N THR A 25 9.67 -2.70 5.03
CA THR A 25 9.70 -2.80 3.57
C THR A 25 9.86 -4.25 3.11
N LEU A 26 10.61 -5.06 3.85
CA LEU A 26 10.87 -6.45 3.51
C LEU A 26 9.62 -7.30 3.68
N ILE A 27 8.89 -7.14 4.79
CA ILE A 27 7.63 -7.85 5.02
C ILE A 27 6.55 -7.43 4.00
N ALA A 28 6.50 -6.14 3.63
CA ALA A 28 5.58 -5.67 2.59
C ALA A 28 5.83 -6.35 1.24
N ARG A 29 7.11 -6.49 0.84
CA ARG A 29 7.51 -7.17 -0.39
C ARG A 29 7.26 -8.67 -0.34
N ALA A 30 7.57 -9.33 0.78
CA ALA A 30 7.30 -10.75 0.94
C ALA A 30 5.80 -11.05 0.82
N LEU A 31 4.95 -10.27 1.51
CA LEU A 31 3.49 -10.40 1.40
C LEU A 31 2.99 -10.16 -0.02
N ALA A 32 3.53 -9.15 -0.71
CA ALA A 32 3.19 -8.90 -2.10
C ALA A 32 3.46 -10.12 -2.99
N THR A 33 4.66 -10.69 -2.87
CA THR A 33 5.09 -11.88 -3.64
C THR A 33 4.23 -13.11 -3.32
N GLU A 34 3.99 -13.39 -2.05
CA GLU A 34 3.26 -14.58 -1.60
C GLU A 34 1.74 -14.48 -1.82
N SER A 35 1.18 -13.27 -1.89
CA SER A 35 -0.27 -13.09 -1.96
C SER A 35 -0.91 -13.53 -3.28
N GLY A 36 -0.12 -13.65 -4.36
CA GLY A 36 -0.65 -13.94 -5.70
C GLY A 36 -1.62 -12.87 -6.23
N LEU A 37 -1.67 -11.69 -5.62
CA LEU A 37 -2.52 -10.57 -6.00
C LEU A 37 -1.73 -9.54 -6.81
N ASN A 38 -2.46 -8.68 -7.54
CA ASN A 38 -1.85 -7.52 -8.19
C ASN A 38 -1.27 -6.58 -7.13
N PHE A 39 0.05 -6.50 -7.06
CA PHE A 39 0.77 -5.61 -6.15
C PHE A 39 1.26 -4.35 -6.87
N ILE A 40 0.90 -3.20 -6.33
CA ILE A 40 1.35 -1.90 -6.82
C ILE A 40 2.32 -1.30 -5.80
N ALA A 41 3.60 -1.26 -6.15
CA ALA A 41 4.64 -0.62 -5.35
C ALA A 41 4.80 0.83 -5.78
N ILE A 42 4.53 1.78 -4.87
CA ILE A 42 4.70 3.21 -5.15
C ILE A 42 5.57 3.82 -4.07
N LYS A 43 6.67 4.47 -4.44
CA LYS A 43 7.42 5.28 -3.46
C LYS A 43 6.80 6.66 -3.38
N GLY A 44 6.67 7.20 -2.16
CA GLY A 44 6.12 8.54 -1.94
C GLY A 44 6.70 9.61 -2.87
N PRO A 45 8.03 9.72 -3.03
CA PRO A 45 8.65 10.68 -3.94
C PRO A 45 8.31 10.48 -5.43
N GLU A 46 7.97 9.26 -5.87
CA GLU A 46 7.57 8.98 -7.26
C GLU A 46 6.19 9.56 -7.59
N LEU A 47 5.35 9.79 -6.57
CA LEU A 47 4.06 10.48 -6.73
C LEU A 47 4.19 12.00 -6.70
N PHE A 48 5.30 12.55 -6.21
CA PHE A 48 5.50 14.01 -6.13
C PHE A 48 6.20 14.51 -7.39
N SER A 49 5.44 15.17 -8.26
CA SER A 49 5.95 15.91 -9.40
C SER A 49 6.09 17.39 -9.03
N LYS A 50 7.09 18.07 -9.59
CA LYS A 50 7.29 19.51 -9.40
C LYS A 50 6.20 20.36 -10.11
N TRP A 51 5.41 19.73 -10.98
CA TRP A 51 4.41 20.36 -11.83
C TRP A 51 3.01 20.19 -11.23
N VAL A 52 2.27 21.29 -11.12
CA VAL A 52 0.91 21.30 -10.56
C VAL A 52 -0.01 20.39 -11.39
N GLY A 53 -0.67 19.42 -10.75
CA GLY A 53 -1.67 18.54 -11.37
C GLY A 53 -1.14 17.23 -11.96
N GLU A 54 0.18 17.02 -12.08
CA GLU A 54 0.74 15.75 -12.56
C GLU A 54 0.67 14.64 -11.50
N SER A 55 0.88 14.99 -10.23
CA SER A 55 0.76 14.06 -9.10
C SER A 55 -0.64 13.44 -8.97
N GLU A 56 -1.68 14.23 -9.22
CA GLU A 56 -3.08 13.77 -9.15
C GLU A 56 -3.45 12.86 -10.33
N LYS A 57 -2.86 13.10 -11.51
CA LYS A 57 -2.97 12.20 -12.66
C LYS A 57 -2.30 10.87 -12.39
N ALA A 58 -1.08 10.87 -11.86
CA ALA A 58 -0.35 9.66 -11.51
C ALA A 58 -1.14 8.78 -10.51
N VAL A 59 -1.80 9.39 -9.53
CA VAL A 59 -2.68 8.65 -8.59
C VAL A 59 -3.91 8.05 -9.28
N ARG A 60 -4.45 8.70 -10.32
CA ARG A 60 -5.62 8.19 -11.07
C ARG A 60 -5.27 7.07 -12.03
N GLU A 61 -4.09 7.10 -12.64
CA GLU A 61 -3.61 6.06 -13.57
C GLU A 61 -3.22 4.76 -12.88
N VAL A 62 -2.90 4.84 -11.58
CA VAL A 62 -2.57 3.69 -10.72
C VAL A 62 -3.79 2.82 -10.37
N ARG A 63 -5.02 3.21 -10.76
CA ARG A 63 -6.25 2.48 -10.45
C ARG A 63 -6.44 1.17 -11.21
#